data_AF-A0AAU9TLZ0-F1
#
_entry.id   AF-A0AAU9TLZ0-F1
#
_cell.length_a   1.000
_cell.length_b   1.000
_cell.length_c   1.000
_cell.angle_alpha   90.00
_cell.angle_beta   90.00
_cell.angle_gamma   90.00
#
_symmetry.space_group_name_H-M   'P 1'
#
loop_
_entity.id
_entity.type
_entity.pdbx_description
1 polymer ?
#
loop_
_entity_poly.entity_id
_entity_poly.type
_entity_poly.pdbx_seq_one_letter_code
_entity_poly.pdbx_strand_id
1 'polypeptide(L)'
;MIKVAVLGAGINGLSCAVKIKEKYPLIDVVVIANDFSPNTTGDGSGGLWNPYLCGSTPQQLLCKWGVETYEYLHNLWLNDGCDISLLPMYELHRKEKDLPVHDWANREDANIIFMKIL
;
A
#
# COMPACT_ATOMS: atom_id res chain seq x y z
N MET A 1 -13.93 -7.44 -27.85
CA MET A 1 -12.77 -7.25 -26.96
C MET A 1 -13.23 -6.36 -25.81
N ILE A 2 -13.07 -6.81 -24.55
CA ILE A 2 -13.48 -6.03 -23.38
C ILE A 2 -12.40 -4.97 -23.12
N LYS A 3 -12.82 -3.72 -22.94
CA LYS A 3 -11.95 -2.60 -22.57
C LYS A 3 -12.32 -2.10 -21.19
N VAL A 4 -11.33 -1.87 -20.34
CA VAL A 4 -11.50 -1.30 -19.00
C VAL A 4 -10.71 -0.01 -18.93
N ALA A 5 -11.42 1.09 -18.72
CA ALA A 5 -10.79 2.37 -18.45
C ALA A 5 -10.56 2.51 -16.93
N VAL A 6 -9.32 2.73 -16.53
CA VAL A 6 -8.94 3.08 -15.15
C VAL A 6 -8.70 4.58 -15.10
N LEU A 7 -9.44 5.28 -14.24
CA LEU A 7 -9.33 6.72 -14.10
C LEU A 7 -8.33 7.08 -13.00
N GLY A 8 -7.29 7.82 -13.38
CA GLY A 8 -6.21 8.27 -12.50
C GLY A 8 -4.94 7.41 -12.60
N ALA A 9 -3.79 8.08 -12.57
CA ALA A 9 -2.47 7.46 -12.66
C ALA A 9 -1.65 7.57 -11.35
N GLY A 10 -2.33 7.75 -10.22
CA GLY A 10 -1.72 7.62 -8.88
C GLY A 10 -1.70 6.17 -8.39
N ILE A 11 -1.23 5.96 -7.16
CA ILE A 11 -1.04 4.62 -6.58
C ILE A 11 -2.28 3.72 -6.65
N ASN A 12 -3.48 4.27 -6.40
CA ASN A 12 -4.73 3.50 -6.49
C ASN A 12 -5.04 3.09 -7.94
N GLY A 13 -4.89 4.01 -8.90
CA GLY A 13 -5.20 3.73 -10.31
C GLY A 13 -4.22 2.74 -10.92
N LEU A 14 -2.92 2.97 -10.75
CA LEU A 14 -1.89 2.09 -11.31
C LEU A 14 -1.90 0.70 -10.67
N SER A 15 -2.06 0.59 -9.35
CA SER A 15 -2.16 -0.73 -8.69
C SER A 15 -3.39 -1.51 -9.18
N CYS A 16 -4.55 -0.86 -9.33
CA CYS A 16 -5.71 -1.49 -9.93
C CYS A 16 -5.48 -1.90 -11.39
N ALA A 17 -4.89 -1.03 -12.21
CA ALA A 17 -4.62 -1.32 -13.62
C ALA A 17 -3.72 -2.56 -13.78
N VAL A 18 -2.64 -2.64 -13.00
CA VAL A 18 -1.74 -3.80 -12.97
C VAL A 18 -2.48 -5.06 -12.52
N LYS A 19 -3.19 -5.02 -11.39
CA LYS A 19 -3.89 -6.19 -10.85
C LYS A 19 -5.00 -6.70 -11.77
N ILE A 20 -5.71 -5.80 -12.46
CA ILE A 20 -6.69 -6.18 -13.49
C ILE A 20 -6.00 -6.87 -14.66
N LYS A 21 -4.88 -6.33 -15.14
CA LYS A 21 -4.15 -6.88 -16.28
C LYS A 21 -3.51 -8.24 -15.97
N GLU A 22 -2.94 -8.40 -14.79
CA GLU A 22 -2.40 -9.68 -14.28
C GLU A 22 -3.49 -10.75 -14.21
N LYS A 23 -4.67 -10.39 -13.67
CA LYS A 23 -5.78 -11.34 -13.49
C LYS A 23 -6.49 -11.66 -14.80
N TYR A 24 -6.57 -10.71 -15.73
CA TYR A 24 -7.29 -10.84 -17.00
C TYR A 24 -6.41 -10.39 -18.17
N PRO A 25 -5.47 -11.24 -18.63
CA PRO A 25 -4.47 -10.86 -19.63
C PRO A 25 -5.06 -10.41 -20.98
N LEU A 26 -6.26 -10.90 -21.32
CA LEU A 26 -6.96 -10.59 -22.58
C LEU A 26 -7.77 -9.28 -22.53
N ILE A 27 -7.92 -8.64 -21.36
CA ILE A 27 -8.58 -7.34 -21.25
C ILE A 27 -7.61 -6.24 -21.68
N ASP A 28 -8.13 -5.32 -22.49
CA ASP A 28 -7.45 -4.06 -22.85
C ASP A 28 -7.68 -3.06 -21.71
N VAL A 29 -6.65 -2.82 -20.90
CA VAL A 29 -6.68 -1.89 -19.76
C VAL A 29 -6.08 -0.57 -20.21
N VAL A 30 -6.87 0.49 -20.15
CA VAL A 30 -6.47 1.84 -20.54
C VAL A 30 -6.48 2.74 -19.30
N VAL A 31 -5.34 3.34 -18.97
CA VAL A 31 -5.27 4.36 -17.91
C VAL A 31 -5.53 5.72 -18.53
N ILE A 32 -6.49 6.46 -17.96
CA ILE A 32 -6.82 7.82 -18.37
C ILE A 32 -6.65 8.72 -17.15
N ALA A 33 -5.77 9.72 -17.23
CA ALA A 33 -5.50 10.62 -16.12
C ALA A 33 -5.22 12.03 -16.62
N ASN A 34 -5.57 13.01 -15.79
CA ASN A 34 -5.15 14.40 -15.97
C ASN A 34 -3.67 14.58 -15.63
N ASP A 35 -3.24 13.96 -14.53
CA ASP A 35 -1.88 14.04 -14.01
C ASP A 35 -1.26 12.64 -13.90
N PHE A 36 0.03 12.58 -14.21
CA PHE A 36 0.90 11.42 -14.02
C PHE A 36 2.05 11.83 -13.09
N SER A 37 2.81 10.85 -12.59
CA SER A 37 4.04 11.13 -11.84
C SER A 37 4.95 12.10 -12.61
N PRO A 38 5.52 13.13 -11.96
CA PRO A 38 5.60 13.35 -10.51
C PRO A 38 4.49 14.26 -9.93
N ASN A 39 3.33 14.38 -10.58
CA ASN A 39 2.29 15.36 -10.22
C ASN A 39 1.05 14.76 -9.53
N THR A 40 1.11 13.52 -9.05
CA THR A 40 0.04 12.88 -8.29
C THR A 40 0.23 13.11 -6.79
N THR A 41 -0.84 12.93 -6.00
CA THR A 41 -0.73 12.94 -4.53
C THR A 41 0.26 11.90 -4.00
N GLY A 42 0.46 10.79 -4.72
CA GLY A 42 1.41 9.75 -4.35
C GLY A 42 2.86 10.23 -4.39
N ASP A 43 3.20 11.10 -5.35
CA ASP A 43 4.57 11.61 -5.53
C ASP A 43 4.98 12.57 -4.40
N GLY A 44 4.01 13.18 -3.71
CA GLY A 44 4.24 13.98 -2.50
C GLY A 44 4.16 13.18 -1.20
N SER A 45 3.91 11.87 -1.26
CA SER A 45 3.76 11.03 -0.07
C SER A 45 5.11 10.72 0.59
N GLY A 46 5.11 10.44 1.90
CA GLY A 46 6.32 10.03 2.62
C GLY A 46 6.77 8.59 2.34
N GLY A 47 5.96 7.82 1.61
CA GLY A 47 6.25 6.43 1.25
C GLY A 47 6.18 5.42 2.40
N LEU A 48 5.74 5.81 3.60
CA LEU A 48 5.74 4.99 4.81
C LEU A 48 4.46 4.13 4.94
N TRP A 49 4.62 2.81 5.07
CA TRP A 49 3.49 1.94 5.41
C TRP A 49 3.22 1.95 6.93
N ASN A 50 2.24 2.72 7.40
CA ASN A 50 1.80 2.72 8.80
C ASN A 50 0.25 2.73 8.89
N PRO A 51 -0.42 1.60 9.17
CA PRO A 51 -1.88 1.58 9.23
C PRO A 51 -2.41 2.34 10.46
N TYR A 52 -3.51 3.07 10.28
CA TYR A 52 -4.22 3.78 11.34
C TYR A 52 -5.73 3.72 11.12
N LEU A 53 -6.51 4.09 12.14
CA LEU A 53 -7.97 4.14 12.02
C LEU A 53 -8.39 5.30 11.11
N CYS A 54 -8.93 4.97 9.93
CA CYS A 54 -9.33 5.93 8.92
C CYS A 54 -10.84 6.22 8.97
N GLY A 55 -11.22 7.29 9.67
CA GLY A 55 -12.58 7.84 9.65
C GLY A 55 -13.63 6.79 10.02
N SER A 56 -14.64 6.61 9.16
CA SER A 56 -15.75 5.67 9.35
C SER A 56 -15.53 4.30 8.70
N THR A 57 -14.34 4.02 8.17
CA THR A 57 -14.06 2.71 7.56
C THR A 57 -14.06 1.63 8.64
N PRO A 58 -14.79 0.51 8.45
CA PRO A 58 -14.79 -0.59 9.40
C PRO A 58 -13.37 -1.10 9.69
N GLN A 59 -13.05 -1.26 10.98
CA GLN A 59 -11.73 -1.70 11.43
C GLN A 59 -11.28 -3.00 10.78
N GLN A 60 -12.21 -3.95 10.58
CA GLN A 60 -11.92 -5.24 9.97
C GLN A 60 -11.42 -5.10 8.53
N LEU A 61 -11.94 -4.13 7.77
CA LEU A 61 -11.48 -3.87 6.41
C LEU A 61 -10.10 -3.20 6.40
N LEU A 62 -9.86 -2.25 7.31
CA LEU A 62 -8.54 -1.62 7.46
C LEU A 62 -7.48 -2.66 7.82
N CYS A 63 -7.77 -3.56 8.76
CA CYS A 63 -6.87 -4.65 9.11
C CYS A 63 -6.62 -5.56 7.90
N LYS A 64 -7.68 -5.98 7.19
CA LYS A 64 -7.56 -6.86 6.03
C LYS A 64 -6.66 -6.26 4.95
N TRP A 65 -6.96 -5.04 4.50
CA TRP A 65 -6.19 -4.39 3.44
C TRP A 65 -4.77 -4.04 3.91
N GLY A 66 -4.60 -3.67 5.18
CA GLY A 66 -3.30 -3.45 5.78
C GLY A 66 -2.41 -4.69 5.66
N VAL A 67 -2.91 -5.84 6.12
CA VAL A 67 -2.18 -7.12 6.05
C VAL A 67 -1.85 -7.52 4.62
N GLU A 68 -2.84 -7.52 3.73
CA GLU A 68 -2.64 -7.90 2.33
C GLU A 68 -1.61 -6.98 1.65
N THR A 69 -1.63 -5.69 1.98
CA THR A 69 -0.65 -4.71 1.47
C THR A 69 0.74 -4.99 2.04
N TYR A 70 0.87 -5.20 3.36
CA TYR A 70 2.16 -5.51 3.99
C TYR A 70 2.80 -6.74 3.37
N GLU A 71 2.05 -7.84 3.22
CA GLU A 71 2.57 -9.09 2.65
C GLU A 71 3.03 -8.90 1.20
N TYR A 72 2.26 -8.15 0.40
CA TYR A 72 2.64 -7.84 -0.98
C TYR A 72 3.94 -7.02 -1.03
N LEU A 73 4.00 -5.96 -0.23
CA LEU A 73 5.14 -5.05 -0.11
C LEU A 73 6.40 -5.77 0.39
N HIS A 74 6.28 -6.62 1.42
CA HIS A 74 7.37 -7.44 1.94
C HIS A 74 7.88 -8.45 0.90
N ASN A 75 6.99 -9.07 0.11
CA ASN A 75 7.40 -9.94 -0.99
C ASN A 75 8.13 -9.19 -2.10
N LEU A 76 7.71 -7.97 -2.44
CA LEU A 76 8.43 -7.12 -3.40
C LEU A 76 9.82 -6.75 -2.90
N TRP A 77 9.95 -6.43 -1.61
CA TRP A 77 11.25 -6.17 -0.98
C TRP A 77 12.20 -7.36 -1.09
N LEU A 78 11.71 -8.58 -0.83
CA LEU A 78 12.51 -9.80 -0.86
C LEU A 78 12.93 -10.22 -2.28
N ASN A 79 12.08 -10.00 -3.28
CA ASN A 79 12.22 -10.65 -4.58
C ASN A 79 12.43 -9.71 -5.77
N ASP A 80 11.82 -8.51 -5.76
CA ASP A 80 11.58 -7.75 -7.00
C ASP A 80 12.19 -6.33 -7.01
N GLY A 81 12.81 -5.87 -5.92
CA GLY A 81 13.68 -4.68 -5.93
C GLY A 81 13.01 -3.38 -6.43
N CYS A 82 11.71 -3.20 -6.16
CA CYS A 82 10.90 -2.09 -6.69
C CYS A 82 11.00 -0.80 -5.87
N ASP A 83 12.20 -0.26 -5.63
CA ASP A 83 12.40 0.98 -4.85
C ASP A 83 11.72 0.94 -3.46
N ILE A 84 11.75 -0.26 -2.90
CA ILE A 84 11.11 -0.66 -1.68
C ILE A 84 12.21 -1.06 -0.70
N SER A 85 12.20 -0.51 0.51
CA SER A 85 13.22 -0.79 1.53
C SER A 85 12.63 -1.00 2.92
N LEU A 86 13.13 -2.01 3.62
CA LEU A 86 12.91 -2.23 5.05
C LEU A 86 13.67 -1.19 5.88
N LEU A 87 12.98 -0.47 6.76
CA LEU A 87 13.60 0.50 7.66
C LEU A 87 13.10 0.32 9.11
N PRO A 88 13.99 0.45 10.11
CA PRO A 88 13.57 0.57 11.50
C PRO A 88 12.85 1.91 11.73
N MET A 89 11.82 1.92 12.57
CA MET A 89 11.10 3.14 12.97
C MET A 89 10.81 3.13 14.47
N TYR A 90 10.74 4.34 15.03
CA TYR A 90 10.32 4.59 16.39
C TYR A 90 9.08 5.48 16.38
N GLU A 91 7.97 5.01 16.95
CA GLU A 91 6.81 5.86 17.23
C GLU A 91 6.93 6.41 18.66
N LEU A 92 7.08 7.74 18.79
CA LEU A 92 7.28 8.39 20.08
C LEU A 92 6.01 9.14 20.48
N HIS A 93 5.53 8.87 21.69
CA HIS A 93 4.37 9.54 22.26
C HIS A 93 4.75 10.39 23.47
N ARG A 94 4.09 11.54 23.62
CA ARG A 94 4.27 12.42 24.79
C ARG A 94 3.76 11.77 26.09
N LYS A 95 2.74 10.92 25.99
CA LYS A 95 2.13 10.18 27.10
C LYS A 95 2.10 8.71 26.72
N GLU A 96 2.15 7.84 27.73
CA GLU A 96 1.91 6.43 27.55
C GLU A 96 0.55 6.21 26.87
N LYS A 97 0.53 5.33 25.88
CA LYS A 97 -0.63 5.03 25.05
C LYS A 97 -0.75 3.52 24.99
N ASP A 98 -1.92 3.02 25.36
CA ASP A 98 -2.28 1.64 25.08
C ASP A 98 -2.44 1.51 23.56
N LEU A 99 -1.39 1.02 22.91
CA LEU A 99 -1.45 0.68 21.51
C LEU A 99 -2.16 -0.67 21.41
N PRO A 100 -3.27 -0.77 20.66
CA PRO A 100 -3.87 -2.06 20.41
C PRO A 100 -2.83 -2.92 19.68
N VAL A 101 -2.48 -4.05 20.28
CA VAL A 101 -1.71 -5.07 19.57
C VAL A 101 -2.65 -5.66 18.54
N HIS A 102 -2.49 -5.25 17.28
CA HIS A 102 -3.27 -5.83 16.21
C HIS A 102 -2.80 -7.25 15.93
N ASP A 103 -3.71 -8.18 15.66
CA ASP A 103 -3.40 -9.60 15.42
C ASP A 103 -2.33 -9.81 14.32
N TRP A 104 -2.21 -8.86 13.39
CA TRP A 104 -1.18 -8.90 12.34
C TRP A 104 0.22 -8.49 12.81
N ALA A 105 0.34 -7.73 13.90
CA ALA A 105 1.60 -7.34 14.52
C ALA A 105 2.16 -8.41 15.47
N ASN A 106 1.41 -9.49 15.73
CA ASN A 106 1.82 -10.62 16.58
C ASN A 106 2.60 -11.71 15.84
N ARG A 107 3.00 -11.49 14.57
CA ARG A 107 3.84 -12.44 13.86
C ARG A 107 5.31 -12.21 14.23
N GLU A 108 6.11 -13.28 14.34
CA GLU A 108 7.54 -13.19 14.70
C GLU A 108 8.37 -12.34 13.70
N ASP A 109 7.87 -12.20 12.47
CA ASP A 109 8.41 -11.33 11.41
C ASP A 109 7.76 -9.93 11.36
N ALA A 110 6.71 -9.69 12.14
CA ALA A 110 6.03 -8.39 12.28
C ALA A 110 6.70 -7.50 13.34
N ASN A 111 8.00 -7.70 13.58
CA ASN A 111 8.81 -6.63 14.15
C ASN A 111 8.57 -5.40 13.29
N ILE A 112 8.10 -4.35 13.93
CA ILE A 112 7.65 -3.10 13.33
C ILE A 112 8.61 -2.66 12.22
N ILE A 113 8.21 -2.99 11.00
CA ILE A 113 9.03 -2.93 9.79
C ILE A 113 8.28 -2.00 8.86
N PHE A 114 8.95 -0.90 8.54
CA PHE A 114 8.38 0.11 7.67
C PHE A 114 9.00 0.01 6.31
N MET A 115 8.14 0.08 5.31
CA MET A 115 8.59 0.20 3.94
C MET A 115 8.56 1.65 3.51
N LYS A 116 9.66 2.10 2.91
CA LYS A 116 9.71 3.32 2.10
C LYS A 116 9.52 2.94 0.65
N ILE A 117 8.48 3.49 0.01
CA ILE A 117 8.30 3.50 -1.44
C ILE A 117 8.97 4.79 -1.94
N LEU A 118 10.06 4.67 -2.68
CA LEU A 118 10.84 5.80 -3.23
C LEU A 118 10.34 6.25 -4.61
#